data_AF-E9HEE3-F1
#
_entry.id   AF-E9HEE3-F1
#
_cell.length_a   1.000
_cell.length_b   1.000
_cell.length_c   1.000
_cell.angle_alpha   90.00
_cell.angle_beta   90.00
_cell.angle_gamma   90.00
#
_symmetry.space_group_name_H-M   'P 1'
#
loop_
_entity.id
_entity.type
_entity.pdbx_description
1 polymer ?
#
loop_
_entity_poly.entity_id
_entity_poly.type
_entity_poly.pdbx_seq_one_letter_code
_entity_poly.pdbx_strand_id
1 'polypeptide(L)'
;MASKVQPKRGVNTKPHSRNAVNQRQNTKPKNRQTKVNLIFDEKARKEYLTGFRKRKAERRKKFNENLKKEIKSERKRLQTELREDIKKSASSRRIPELQHLVKDVAHVYELPEHTVKIEPILDSQIRSENLFLGKNEASNSASDEENNREPLVDKKKKSKDLNRQMNKKLLKTKAFKRQTQMVRDKSRKKGKHLRKNKINRLPYI
;
A
#
# COMPACT_ATOMS: atom_id res chain seq x y z
N MET A 1 -16.40 -14.97 -27.75
CA MET A 1 -17.14 -14.43 -26.59
C MET A 1 -16.41 -13.19 -26.06
N ALA A 2 -16.93 -11.98 -26.30
CA ALA A 2 -16.37 -10.75 -25.77
C ALA A 2 -17.52 -9.83 -25.32
N SER A 3 -17.75 -9.75 -24.00
CA SER A 3 -18.77 -8.89 -23.42
C SER A 3 -18.33 -7.43 -23.48
N LYS A 4 -18.99 -6.65 -24.33
CA LYS A 4 -18.79 -5.19 -24.46
C LYS A 4 -19.22 -4.51 -23.15
N VAL A 5 -18.28 -3.99 -22.38
CA VAL A 5 -18.55 -3.15 -21.20
C VAL A 5 -19.03 -1.79 -21.69
N GLN A 6 -20.31 -1.48 -21.48
CA GLN A 6 -20.90 -0.18 -21.79
C GLN A 6 -20.34 0.91 -20.86
N PRO A 7 -19.96 2.10 -21.36
CA PRO A 7 -19.52 3.20 -20.51
C PRO A 7 -20.70 3.76 -19.69
N LYS A 8 -20.46 4.01 -18.40
CA LYS A 8 -21.42 4.64 -17.48
C LYS A 8 -21.78 6.03 -18.01
N ARG A 9 -23.06 6.24 -18.32
CA ARG A 9 -23.62 7.53 -18.73
C ARG A 9 -23.30 8.59 -17.68
N GLY A 10 -22.62 9.66 -18.10
CA GLY A 10 -22.31 10.81 -17.26
C GLY A 10 -23.59 11.44 -16.70
N VAL A 11 -23.55 11.80 -15.41
CA VAL A 11 -24.64 12.53 -14.76
C VAL A 11 -24.59 13.98 -15.27
N ASN A 12 -25.47 14.30 -16.21
CA ASN A 12 -25.69 15.68 -16.67
C ASN A 12 -26.31 16.52 -15.54
N THR A 13 -25.50 17.26 -14.80
CA THR A 13 -26.00 18.32 -13.91
C THR A 13 -26.11 19.61 -14.70
N LYS A 14 -27.26 19.86 -15.33
CA LYS A 14 -27.57 21.18 -15.93
C LYS A 14 -27.49 22.25 -14.82
N PRO A 15 -26.83 23.41 -15.05
CA PRO A 15 -26.88 24.51 -14.10
C PRO A 15 -28.30 25.04 -14.01
N HIS A 16 -28.89 25.02 -12.81
CA HIS A 16 -30.21 25.57 -12.56
C HIS A 16 -30.12 27.09 -12.59
N SER A 17 -30.74 27.74 -13.58
CA SER A 17 -30.78 29.20 -13.68
C SER A 17 -31.57 29.76 -12.48
N ARG A 18 -30.98 30.72 -11.77
CA ARG A 18 -31.52 31.27 -10.51
C ARG A 18 -32.53 32.40 -10.68
N ASN A 19 -33.09 32.60 -11.87
CA ASN A 19 -34.05 33.69 -12.11
C ASN A 19 -35.30 33.15 -12.81
N ALA A 20 -36.24 32.64 -12.01
CA ALA A 20 -37.64 32.46 -12.38
C ALA A 20 -38.49 33.07 -11.25
N VAL A 21 -38.47 34.40 -11.20
CA VAL A 21 -39.32 35.18 -10.29
C VAL A 21 -40.74 35.16 -10.85
N ASN A 22 -41.65 34.59 -10.05
CA ASN A 22 -43.09 34.83 -10.05
C ASN A 22 -43.88 34.54 -11.33
N GLN A 23 -44.00 33.27 -11.69
CA GLN A 23 -45.27 32.79 -12.23
C GLN A 23 -45.99 32.01 -11.13
N ARG A 24 -47.03 32.61 -10.53
CA ARG A 24 -47.95 31.91 -9.63
C ARG A 24 -48.73 30.90 -10.46
N GLN A 25 -48.16 29.73 -10.65
CA GLN A 25 -48.82 28.61 -11.27
C GLN A 25 -50.08 28.31 -10.44
N ASN A 26 -51.25 28.38 -11.09
CA ASN A 26 -52.53 27.98 -10.50
C ASN A 26 -52.50 26.46 -10.29
N THR A 27 -51.89 26.02 -9.18
CA THR A 27 -51.73 24.60 -8.89
C THR A 27 -53.06 24.05 -8.42
N LYS A 28 -53.64 23.14 -9.20
CA LYS A 28 -54.77 22.29 -8.78
C LYS A 28 -54.47 21.71 -7.39
N PRO A 29 -55.47 21.59 -6.49
CA PRO A 29 -55.25 21.08 -5.15
C PRO A 29 -54.60 19.68 -5.21
N LYS A 30 -53.41 19.56 -4.63
CA LYS A 30 -52.66 18.29 -4.61
C LYS A 30 -53.48 17.22 -3.88
N ASN A 31 -53.73 16.10 -4.56
CA ASN A 31 -54.41 14.95 -3.97
C ASN A 31 -53.66 14.53 -2.69
N ARG A 32 -54.34 14.61 -1.55
CA ARG A 32 -53.77 14.30 -0.24
C ARG A 32 -53.61 12.79 -0.02
N GLN A 33 -54.34 11.95 -0.77
CA GLN A 33 -54.33 10.50 -0.63
C GLN A 33 -53.04 9.85 -1.15
N THR A 34 -52.35 10.48 -2.11
CA THR A 34 -51.08 9.97 -2.67
C THR A 34 -49.84 10.48 -1.94
N LYS A 35 -50.02 11.17 -0.80
CA LYS A 35 -48.90 11.71 -0.04
C LYS A 35 -48.20 10.60 0.74
N VAL A 36 -46.88 10.54 0.60
CA VAL A 36 -46.01 9.67 1.40
C VAL A 36 -45.73 10.37 2.73
N ASN A 37 -46.14 9.74 3.84
CA ASN A 37 -45.83 10.23 5.18
C ASN A 37 -44.40 9.82 5.56
N LEU A 38 -43.50 10.80 5.63
CA LEU A 38 -42.14 10.62 6.14
C LEU A 38 -42.18 10.70 7.67
N ILE A 39 -42.30 9.53 8.31
CA ILE A 39 -42.20 9.40 9.77
C ILE A 39 -40.77 9.00 10.09
N PHE A 40 -40.13 9.73 10.98
CA PHE A 40 -38.83 9.34 11.49
C PHE A 40 -39.01 8.31 12.60
N ASP A 41 -38.23 7.23 12.55
CA ASP A 41 -38.04 6.40 13.72
C ASP A 41 -37.48 7.24 14.86
N GLU A 42 -38.26 7.44 15.92
CA GLU A 42 -37.88 8.32 17.03
C GLU A 42 -36.58 7.87 17.70
N LYS A 43 -36.36 6.55 17.78
CA LYS A 43 -35.12 5.95 18.30
C LYS A 43 -33.92 6.31 17.42
N ALA A 44 -34.04 6.17 16.09
CA ALA A 44 -32.99 6.55 15.15
C ALA A 44 -32.75 8.07 15.15
N ARG A 45 -33.81 8.88 15.28
CA ARG A 45 -33.72 10.34 15.43
C ARG A 45 -32.97 10.72 16.71
N LYS A 46 -33.29 10.10 17.84
CA LYS A 46 -32.60 10.33 19.12
C LYS A 46 -31.12 9.94 19.03
N GLU A 47 -30.79 8.81 18.43
CA GLU A 47 -29.40 8.41 18.20
C GLU A 47 -28.69 9.36 17.22
N TYR A 48 -29.35 9.80 16.16
CA TYR A 48 -28.78 10.76 15.23
C TYR A 48 -28.47 12.10 15.93
N LEU A 49 -29.39 12.62 16.73
CA LEU A 49 -29.21 13.90 17.43
C LEU A 49 -28.21 13.82 18.60
N THR A 50 -28.12 12.70 19.32
CA THR A 50 -27.19 12.57 20.46
C THR A 50 -25.85 11.95 20.08
N GLY A 51 -25.80 11.23 18.96
CA GLY A 51 -24.65 10.46 18.49
C GLY A 51 -23.50 11.27 17.87
N PHE A 52 -23.48 12.59 17.99
CA PHE A 52 -22.40 13.43 17.44
C PHE A 52 -21.01 12.99 17.93
N ARG A 53 -20.89 12.62 19.21
CA ARG A 53 -19.64 12.12 19.78
C ARG A 53 -19.24 10.79 19.15
N LYS A 54 -20.19 9.86 18.93
CA LYS A 54 -19.96 8.58 18.23
C LYS A 54 -19.45 8.84 16.81
N ARG A 55 -20.18 9.63 16.02
CA ARG A 55 -19.78 9.99 14.64
C ARG A 55 -18.43 10.71 14.57
N LYS A 56 -18.14 11.59 15.52
CA LYS A 56 -16.83 12.26 15.60
C LYS A 56 -15.71 11.26 15.88
N ALA A 57 -15.94 10.28 16.75
CA ALA A 57 -14.99 9.21 17.03
C ALA A 57 -14.79 8.30 15.80
N GLU A 58 -15.87 7.90 15.14
CA GLU A 58 -15.85 7.10 13.90
C GLU A 58 -15.07 7.80 12.78
N ARG A 59 -15.38 9.08 12.50
CA ARG A 59 -14.64 9.86 11.50
C ARG A 59 -13.15 9.93 11.81
N ARG A 60 -12.78 10.13 13.10
CA ARG A 60 -11.38 10.12 13.54
C ARG A 60 -10.74 8.74 13.35
N LYS A 61 -11.44 7.67 13.70
CA LYS A 61 -10.97 6.28 13.54
C LYS A 61 -10.74 5.95 12.07
N LYS A 62 -11.73 6.19 11.21
CA LYS A 62 -11.66 6.01 9.76
C LYS A 62 -10.49 6.78 9.14
N PHE A 63 -10.31 8.05 9.53
CA PHE A 63 -9.19 8.85 9.07
C PHE A 63 -7.83 8.26 9.48
N ASN A 64 -7.67 7.84 10.75
CA ASN A 64 -6.43 7.23 11.23
C ASN A 64 -6.15 5.89 10.54
N GLU A 65 -7.17 5.08 10.29
CA GLU A 65 -7.04 3.80 9.58
C GLU A 65 -6.63 4.01 8.12
N ASN A 66 -7.27 4.95 7.43
CA ASN A 66 -6.91 5.30 6.06
C ASN A 66 -5.46 5.80 5.97
N LEU A 67 -5.05 6.68 6.88
CA LEU A 67 -3.66 7.16 6.94
C LEU A 67 -2.66 6.02 7.19
N LYS A 68 -2.98 5.07 8.08
CA LYS A 68 -2.15 3.89 8.32
C LYS A 68 -2.06 3.00 7.08
N LYS A 69 -3.17 2.79 6.36
CA LYS A 69 -3.21 2.02 5.12
C LYS A 69 -2.35 2.69 4.04
N GLU A 70 -2.47 4.00 3.87
CA GLU A 70 -1.69 4.81 2.92
C GLU A 70 -0.17 4.69 3.20
N ILE A 71 0.26 4.80 4.46
CA ILE A 71 1.67 4.64 4.82
C ILE A 71 2.18 3.22 4.55
N LYS A 72 1.34 2.19 4.81
CA LYS A 72 1.70 0.80 4.51
C LYS A 72 1.83 0.56 3.00
N SER A 73 0.94 1.13 2.18
CA SER A 73 1.04 1.00 0.72
C SER A 73 2.26 1.74 0.17
N GLU A 74 2.56 2.94 0.67
CA GLU A 74 3.77 3.67 0.29
C GLU A 74 5.04 2.89 0.65
N ARG A 75 5.07 2.27 1.84
CA ARG A 75 6.22 1.43 2.25
C ARG A 75 6.41 0.23 1.32
N LYS A 76 5.32 -0.44 0.94
CA LYS A 76 5.37 -1.58 -0.01
C LYS A 76 5.85 -1.12 -1.39
N ARG A 77 5.32 -0.01 -1.90
CA ARG A 77 5.71 0.57 -3.19
C ARG A 77 7.19 0.94 -3.23
N LEU A 78 7.69 1.62 -2.20
CA LEU A 78 9.11 1.96 -2.12
C LEU A 78 9.99 0.69 -2.06
N GLN A 79 9.50 -0.37 -1.43
CA GLN A 79 10.27 -1.61 -1.27
C GLN A 79 10.37 -2.36 -2.59
N THR A 80 9.30 -2.38 -3.39
CA THR A 80 9.33 -2.95 -4.73
C THR A 80 10.21 -2.12 -5.65
N GLU A 81 10.09 -0.79 -5.63
CA GLU A 81 10.97 0.12 -6.38
C GLU A 81 12.45 -0.13 -6.07
N LEU A 82 12.80 -0.21 -4.77
CA LEU A 82 14.19 -0.48 -4.38
C LEU A 82 14.67 -1.87 -4.82
N ARG A 83 13.82 -2.89 -4.77
CA ARG A 83 14.17 -4.23 -5.26
C ARG A 83 14.41 -4.22 -6.77
N GLU A 84 13.59 -3.50 -7.51
CA GLU A 84 13.75 -3.32 -8.96
C GLU A 84 15.03 -2.55 -9.29
N ASP A 85 15.33 -1.48 -8.56
CA ASP A 85 16.57 -0.70 -8.72
C ASP A 85 17.81 -1.58 -8.45
N ILE A 86 17.75 -2.43 -7.43
CA ILE A 86 18.82 -3.41 -7.15
C ILE A 86 18.92 -4.43 -8.30
N LYS A 87 17.80 -4.99 -8.77
CA LYS A 87 17.80 -5.97 -9.87
C LYS A 87 18.37 -5.37 -11.16
N LYS A 88 17.98 -4.13 -11.50
CA LYS A 88 18.49 -3.39 -12.66
C LYS A 88 19.99 -3.12 -12.54
N SER A 89 20.44 -2.62 -11.39
CA SER A 89 21.87 -2.33 -11.15
C SER A 89 22.74 -3.58 -10.98
N ALA A 90 22.16 -4.73 -10.63
CA ALA A 90 22.85 -6.02 -10.62
C ALA A 90 22.95 -6.57 -12.04
N SER A 91 21.88 -6.51 -12.83
CA SER A 91 21.86 -7.00 -14.22
C SER A 91 22.79 -6.23 -15.16
N SER A 92 23.04 -4.95 -14.90
CA SER A 92 23.94 -4.12 -15.72
C SER A 92 25.42 -4.28 -15.37
N ARG A 93 25.75 -4.86 -14.22
CA ARG A 93 27.14 -5.14 -13.82
C ARG A 93 27.53 -6.55 -14.24
N ARG A 94 28.07 -6.68 -15.45
CA ARG A 94 28.83 -7.89 -15.82
C ARG A 94 30.08 -7.92 -14.94
N ILE A 95 30.24 -8.98 -14.14
CA ILE A 95 31.42 -9.20 -13.33
C ILE A 95 32.54 -9.63 -14.29
N PRO A 96 33.62 -8.85 -14.48
CA PRO A 96 34.64 -9.14 -15.50
C PRO A 96 35.28 -10.52 -15.35
N GLU A 97 35.46 -10.98 -14.11
CA GLU A 97 36.00 -12.31 -13.80
C GLU A 97 35.10 -13.44 -14.29
N LEU A 98 33.77 -13.26 -14.24
CA LEU A 98 32.79 -14.28 -14.65
C LEU A 98 32.35 -14.14 -16.11
N GLN A 99 32.77 -13.08 -16.80
CA GLN A 99 32.37 -12.82 -18.18
C GLN A 99 32.85 -13.91 -19.15
N HIS A 100 33.96 -14.59 -18.82
CA HIS A 100 34.49 -15.70 -19.58
C HIS A 100 33.67 -16.99 -19.40
N LEU A 101 33.01 -17.18 -18.25
CA LEU A 101 32.17 -18.35 -17.95
C LEU A 101 30.76 -18.24 -18.56
N VAL A 102 30.27 -17.02 -18.81
CA VAL A 102 28.96 -16.76 -19.45
C VAL A 102 29.07 -16.82 -20.99
N LYS A 103 30.24 -17.14 -21.54
CA LYS A 103 30.35 -17.48 -22.95
C LYS A 103 29.76 -18.89 -23.12
N ASP A 104 28.46 -18.93 -23.36
CA ASP A 104 27.66 -20.09 -23.76
C ASP A 104 28.11 -20.61 -25.14
N VAL A 105 29.38 -20.94 -25.30
CA VAL A 105 29.93 -21.45 -26.55
C VAL A 105 30.03 -22.96 -26.38
N ALA A 106 29.21 -23.69 -27.12
CA ALA A 106 29.32 -25.14 -27.21
C ALA A 106 30.76 -25.51 -27.61
N HIS A 107 31.48 -26.19 -26.72
CA HIS A 107 32.84 -26.62 -26.97
C HIS A 107 32.80 -28.01 -27.58
N VAL A 108 33.34 -28.14 -28.79
CA VAL A 108 33.53 -29.42 -29.47
C VAL A 108 35.00 -29.80 -29.34
N TYR A 109 35.25 -30.95 -28.71
CA TYR A 109 36.58 -31.54 -28.62
C TYR A 109 36.63 -32.75 -29.54
N GLU A 110 37.52 -32.70 -30.54
CA GLU A 110 37.83 -33.84 -31.38
C GLU A 110 38.99 -34.61 -30.74
N LEU A 111 38.71 -35.82 -30.23
CA LEU A 111 39.70 -36.75 -29.71
C LEU A 111 40.03 -37.80 -30.78
N PRO A 112 41.19 -38.48 -30.70
CA PRO A 112 41.61 -39.44 -31.73
C PRO A 112 40.62 -40.57 -32.03
N GLU A 113 39.79 -40.97 -31.07
CA GLU A 113 38.80 -42.05 -31.25
C GLU A 113 37.35 -41.57 -31.32
N HIS A 114 37.02 -40.36 -30.87
CA HIS A 114 35.65 -39.86 -30.80
C HIS A 114 35.56 -38.35 -30.58
N THR A 115 34.39 -37.77 -30.87
CA THR A 115 34.13 -36.34 -30.68
C THR A 115 33.19 -36.10 -29.50
N VAL A 116 33.59 -35.27 -28.55
CA VAL A 116 32.79 -34.89 -27.38
C VAL A 116 32.30 -33.45 -27.54
N LYS A 117 31.00 -33.23 -27.44
CA LYS A 117 30.37 -31.90 -27.46
C LYS A 117 29.83 -31.57 -26.07
N ILE A 118 30.33 -30.49 -25.48
CA ILE A 118 29.88 -30.00 -24.17
C ILE A 118 28.99 -28.77 -24.43
N GLU A 119 27.69 -28.94 -24.18
CA GLU A 119 26.71 -27.84 -24.24
C GLU A 119 26.26 -27.45 -22.83
N PRO A 120 26.18 -26.13 -22.53
CA PRO A 120 25.58 -25.67 -21.28
C PRO A 120 24.08 -25.94 -21.31
N ILE A 121 23.58 -26.70 -20.34
CA ILE A 121 22.15 -26.99 -20.22
C ILE A 121 21.48 -25.82 -19.50
N LEU A 122 20.47 -25.21 -20.12
CA LEU A 122 19.71 -24.10 -19.53
C LEU A 122 18.62 -24.63 -18.59
N ASP A 123 18.36 -23.89 -17.50
CA ASP A 123 17.29 -24.19 -16.53
C ASP A 123 15.92 -24.47 -17.17
N SER A 124 15.61 -23.85 -18.32
CA SER A 124 14.37 -24.07 -19.05
C SER A 124 14.29 -25.44 -19.71
N GLN A 125 15.40 -25.97 -20.23
CA GLN A 125 15.48 -27.29 -20.86
C GLN A 125 15.36 -28.41 -19.81
N ILE A 126 16.02 -28.25 -18.67
CA ILE A 126 15.95 -29.23 -17.57
C ILE A 126 14.52 -29.31 -17.00
N ARG A 127 13.80 -28.18 -16.95
CA ARG A 127 12.41 -28.15 -16.47
C ARG A 127 11.41 -28.76 -17.45
N SER A 128 11.63 -28.66 -18.77
CA SER A 128 10.75 -29.29 -19.76
C SER A 128 10.87 -30.81 -19.77
N GLU A 129 12.05 -31.34 -19.49
CA GLU A 129 12.31 -32.78 -19.51
C GLU A 129 11.93 -33.50 -18.21
N ASN A 130 11.31 -32.81 -17.25
CA ASN A 130 10.90 -33.37 -15.95
C ASN A 130 12.04 -34.13 -15.23
N LEU A 131 13.29 -33.72 -15.43
CA LEU A 131 14.47 -34.41 -14.92
C LEU A 131 14.69 -34.20 -13.39
N PHE A 132 13.76 -33.53 -12.73
CA PHE A 132 13.79 -33.30 -11.28
C PHE A 132 12.79 -34.22 -10.57
N LEU A 133 13.24 -34.88 -9.49
CA LEU A 133 12.32 -35.32 -8.44
C LEU A 133 11.55 -34.08 -7.99
N GLY A 134 10.21 -34.11 -8.04
CA GLY A 134 9.35 -32.95 -7.83
C GLY A 134 9.62 -32.13 -6.56
N LYS A 135 8.85 -31.05 -6.35
CA LYS A 135 9.01 -30.18 -5.17
C LYS A 135 9.09 -31.01 -3.88
N ASN A 136 10.20 -30.86 -3.16
CA ASN A 136 10.37 -31.47 -1.85
C ASN A 136 9.43 -30.75 -0.87
N GLU A 137 8.24 -31.31 -0.67
CA GLU A 137 7.30 -30.84 0.34
C GLU A 137 7.63 -31.52 1.66
N ALA A 138 8.47 -30.88 2.47
CA ALA A 138 8.66 -31.30 3.85
C ALA A 138 7.33 -31.09 4.60
N SER A 139 6.77 -32.18 5.13
CA SER A 139 5.66 -32.12 6.08
C SER A 139 6.15 -31.45 7.35
N ASN A 140 5.90 -30.15 7.47
CA ASN A 140 6.26 -29.34 8.63
C ASN A 140 5.60 -29.89 9.90
N SER A 141 6.43 -30.47 10.79
CA SER A 141 6.19 -30.43 12.23
C SER A 141 7.33 -29.67 12.92
N ALA A 142 6.97 -28.47 13.36
CA ALA A 142 7.64 -27.67 14.40
C ALA A 142 9.03 -27.05 14.09
N SER A 143 9.04 -25.71 14.13
CA SER A 143 10.05 -24.86 14.78
C SER A 143 11.46 -25.43 14.96
N ASP A 144 12.46 -24.89 14.27
CA ASP A 144 13.26 -23.79 14.78
C ASP A 144 14.31 -23.36 13.74
N GLU A 145 14.81 -22.15 13.95
CA GLU A 145 15.94 -21.55 13.23
C GLU A 145 17.12 -22.52 13.08
N GLU A 146 17.80 -22.53 11.93
CA GLU A 146 19.27 -22.66 11.87
C GLU A 146 19.85 -22.39 10.47
N ASN A 147 20.69 -21.34 10.44
CA ASN A 147 22.05 -21.34 9.88
C ASN A 147 22.31 -21.71 8.41
N ASN A 148 22.13 -20.73 7.52
CA ASN A 148 23.08 -20.51 6.41
C ASN A 148 24.26 -19.65 6.89
N ARG A 149 25.33 -20.29 7.40
CA ARG A 149 26.60 -19.64 7.79
C ARG A 149 27.47 -19.36 6.55
N GLU A 150 27.35 -18.15 6.03
CA GLU A 150 28.28 -17.44 5.14
C GLU A 150 28.42 -16.01 5.71
N PRO A 151 29.58 -15.33 5.62
CA PRO A 151 30.06 -14.36 6.62
C PRO A 151 29.01 -13.27 6.93
N LEU A 152 28.52 -13.29 8.19
CA LEU A 152 27.36 -12.54 8.65
C LEU A 152 27.55 -11.01 8.79
N VAL A 153 28.78 -10.51 8.61
CA VAL A 153 29.11 -9.11 8.94
C VAL A 153 28.67 -8.14 7.85
N ASP A 154 28.72 -8.55 6.58
CA ASP A 154 28.43 -7.66 5.44
C ASP A 154 26.95 -7.63 5.05
N LYS A 155 26.21 -8.74 5.21
CA LYS A 155 24.76 -8.78 4.95
C LYS A 155 23.97 -7.87 5.91
N LYS A 156 24.39 -7.78 7.18
CA LYS A 156 23.77 -6.87 8.17
C LYS A 156 24.00 -5.39 7.87
N LYS A 157 25.14 -5.01 7.29
CA LYS A 157 25.41 -3.62 6.90
C LYS A 157 24.61 -3.23 5.65
N LYS A 158 24.62 -4.07 4.62
CA LYS A 158 23.85 -3.86 3.38
C LYS A 158 22.34 -3.74 3.63
N SER A 159 21.76 -4.56 4.50
CA SER A 159 20.31 -4.48 4.83
C SER A 159 19.93 -3.22 5.60
N LYS A 160 20.83 -2.72 6.48
CA LYS A 160 20.65 -1.45 7.20
C LYS A 160 20.67 -0.25 6.24
N ASP A 161 21.56 -0.24 5.26
CA ASP A 161 21.65 0.85 4.29
C ASP A 161 20.42 0.92 3.38
N LEU A 162 19.92 -0.22 2.91
CA LEU A 162 18.68 -0.29 2.14
C LEU A 162 17.48 0.21 2.95
N ASN A 163 17.36 -0.21 4.21
CA ASN A 163 16.30 0.25 5.10
C ASN A 163 16.42 1.75 5.39
N ARG A 164 17.64 2.29 5.50
CA ARG A 164 17.89 3.73 5.65
C ARG A 164 17.45 4.52 4.41
N GLN A 165 17.77 4.05 3.20
CA GLN A 165 17.34 4.69 1.96
C GLN A 165 15.81 4.69 1.82
N MET A 166 15.19 3.55 2.11
CA MET A 166 13.74 3.39 2.18
C MET A 166 13.09 4.38 3.14
N ASN A 167 13.58 4.43 4.38
CA ASN A 167 13.02 5.31 5.40
C ASN A 167 13.19 6.78 4.99
N LYS A 168 14.34 7.18 4.41
CA LYS A 168 14.52 8.54 3.88
C LYS A 168 13.48 8.90 2.80
N LYS A 169 13.18 7.99 1.87
CA LYS A 169 12.11 8.19 0.87
C LYS A 169 10.73 8.27 1.55
N LEU A 170 10.45 7.37 2.50
CA LEU A 170 9.18 7.34 3.24
C LEU A 170 8.92 8.63 4.04
N LEU A 171 9.95 9.18 4.70
CA LEU A 171 9.86 10.46 5.44
C LEU A 171 9.41 11.63 4.56
N LYS A 172 9.72 11.59 3.26
CA LYS A 172 9.37 12.65 2.30
C LYS A 172 7.92 12.56 1.81
N THR A 173 7.27 11.40 1.96
CA THR A 173 5.90 11.16 1.48
C THR A 173 4.87 12.05 2.19
N LYS A 174 3.80 12.43 1.48
CA LYS A 174 2.73 13.26 2.04
C LYS A 174 2.04 12.58 3.22
N ALA A 175 1.79 11.27 3.13
CA ALA A 175 1.15 10.49 4.19
C ALA A 175 1.97 10.53 5.49
N PHE A 176 3.28 10.31 5.41
CA PHE A 176 4.16 10.34 6.57
C PHE A 176 4.30 11.75 7.17
N LYS A 177 4.41 12.79 6.31
CA LYS A 177 4.39 14.20 6.75
C LYS A 177 3.10 14.56 7.50
N ARG A 178 1.94 14.10 7.03
CA ARG A 178 0.67 14.29 7.74
C ARG A 178 0.67 13.61 9.10
N GLN A 179 1.18 12.37 9.19
CA GLN A 179 1.25 11.65 10.47
C GLN A 179 2.15 12.38 11.48
N THR A 180 3.32 12.84 11.07
CA THR A 180 4.26 13.56 11.94
C THR A 180 3.69 14.90 12.42
N GLN A 181 3.05 15.66 11.53
CA GLN A 181 2.34 16.90 11.90
C GLN A 181 1.23 16.62 12.92
N MET A 182 0.42 15.58 12.73
CA MET A 182 -0.63 15.22 13.69
C MET A 182 -0.07 14.88 15.08
N VAL A 183 1.05 14.17 15.15
CA VAL A 183 1.72 13.85 16.43
C VAL A 183 2.23 15.13 17.09
N ARG A 184 2.86 16.02 16.32
CA ARG A 184 3.34 17.33 16.78
C ARG A 184 2.20 18.21 17.30
N ASP A 185 1.06 18.25 16.61
CA ASP A 185 -0.08 19.05 17.05
C ASP A 185 -0.72 18.49 18.33
N LYS A 186 -0.75 17.16 18.48
CA LYS A 186 -1.22 16.50 19.71
C LYS A 186 -0.30 16.82 20.88
N SER A 187 1.03 16.75 20.72
CA SER A 187 1.98 17.07 21.78
C SER A 187 1.91 18.56 22.18
N ARG A 188 1.82 19.47 21.20
CA ARG A 188 1.64 20.92 21.45
C ARG A 188 0.36 21.20 22.24
N LYS A 189 -0.76 20.56 21.89
CA LYS A 189 -2.04 20.72 22.61
C LYS A 189 -1.96 20.19 24.04
N LYS A 190 -1.32 19.03 24.27
CA LYS A 190 -1.07 18.49 25.61
C LYS A 190 -0.23 19.44 26.46
N GLY A 191 0.88 19.96 25.90
CA GLY A 191 1.73 20.93 26.59
C GLY A 191 0.98 22.21 26.99
N LYS A 192 0.16 22.77 26.09
CA LYS A 192 -0.69 23.93 26.40
C LYS A 192 -1.71 23.63 27.50
N HIS A 193 -2.30 22.45 27.50
CA HIS A 193 -3.25 22.04 28.54
C HIS A 193 -2.57 21.90 29.91
N LEU A 194 -1.38 21.29 29.96
CA LEU A 194 -0.56 21.20 31.18
C LEU A 194 -0.19 22.59 31.73
N ARG A 195 0.22 23.53 30.85
CA ARG A 195 0.55 24.91 31.28
C ARG A 195 -0.65 25.64 31.84
N LYS A 196 -1.82 25.55 31.20
CA LYS A 196 -3.07 26.15 31.70
C LYS A 196 -3.47 25.58 33.07
N ASN A 197 -3.38 24.27 33.24
CA ASN A 197 -3.71 23.63 34.51
C ASN A 197 -2.72 24.01 35.63
N LYS A 198 -1.45 24.33 35.32
CA LYS A 198 -0.49 24.84 36.30
C LYS A 198 -0.82 26.28 36.72
N ILE A 199 -1.17 27.14 35.77
CA ILE A 199 -1.55 28.54 36.04
C ILE A 199 -2.80 28.61 36.92
N ASN A 200 -3.81 27.78 36.62
CA ASN A 200 -5.06 27.72 37.40
C ASN A 200 -4.92 27.08 38.80
N ARG A 201 -3.73 26.59 39.17
CA ARG A 201 -3.44 26.01 40.49
C ARG A 201 -2.57 26.93 41.36
N LEU A 202 -2.13 28.07 40.85
CA LEU A 202 -1.43 29.05 41.68
C LEU A 202 -2.47 29.74 42.58
N PRO A 203 -2.23 29.84 43.90
CA PRO A 203 -3.14 30.56 44.78
C PRO A 203 -3.19 32.02 44.32
N TYR A 204 -4.40 32.57 44.26
CA TYR A 204 -4.59 34.02 44.15
C TYR A 204 -4.02 34.64 45.42
N ILE A 205 -2.93 35.42 45.27
CA ILE A 205 -2.37 36.29 46.32
C ILE A 205 -3.18 37.58 46.32
#